data_AF-A0A2P4X7P2-F1
#
_entry.id   AF-A0A2P4X7P2-F1
#
_cell.length_a   1.000
_cell.length_b   1.000
_cell.length_c   1.000
_cell.angle_alpha   90.00
_cell.angle_beta   90.00
_cell.angle_gamma   90.00
#
_symmetry.space_group_name_H-M   'P 1'
#
loop_
_entity.id
_entity.type
_entity.pdbx_description
1 polymer ?
#
loop_
_entity_poly.entity_id
_entity_poly.type
_entity_poly.pdbx_seq_one_letter_code
_entity_poly.pdbx_strand_id
1 'polypeptide(L)'
;MRRCQQCCRSLESELLSAPVLGESYVLLPTASASQSMLLLQKLPTSAATPPEMGESGAFGEDLYASARYNLSLQQQHQQEQRRQQAQRRQKLQQRQRRQQQRMKDSFTASGRYFEAHVGHASHEDENSEMEDSMVAVPTYADLSHHVQLITTQQAHCAGLPVTTPVCKECMDGMVTMIDGQAERARYEKRCFMSFMHNTTSSPVHNEDIEHIDDKIRFYENELNALEENLKLMESEREAIAKQQETMNEEEKALIYEEANLWDQFNGLKVQEVAFQEIRDAGTAQIDAMERKVASAKHLNILTDMFVIGYGGEFGTINQFRMGQSASFAVEWNEINAAFGECALLLQTLANMVGLEFSDFKIVPLGSFSKMIRTSNLRMEYCLHGSDQQNFAESHFNLGLGAWITCLGQLMSFVRARDPSIRLPYKVAKHSIGGYSILFLKNKHKEWTKALKYALTNLKWLLTWVSARGYSISAPSTMTSVATTVSSKDALAFAANSPIMSGPKESVVIMEHFS
;
A
#
# COMPACT_ATOMS: atom_id res chain seq x y z
N MET A 1 44.92 -87.76 -25.89
CA MET A 1 46.14 -88.28 -25.25
C MET A 1 45.74 -89.15 -24.06
N ARG A 2 46.21 -90.41 -23.99
CA ARG A 2 46.05 -91.26 -22.80
C ARG A 2 46.81 -90.60 -21.65
N ARG A 3 46.13 -90.17 -20.59
CA ARG A 3 46.78 -89.49 -19.44
C ARG A 3 47.70 -90.47 -18.73
N CYS A 4 49.00 -90.20 -18.71
CA CYS A 4 49.94 -90.97 -17.90
C CYS A 4 49.61 -90.71 -16.42
N GLN A 5 49.04 -91.71 -15.73
CA GLN A 5 48.63 -91.59 -14.32
C GLN A 5 49.81 -91.25 -13.39
N GLN A 6 51.04 -91.57 -13.78
CA GLN A 6 52.25 -91.25 -13.02
C GLN A 6 52.55 -89.74 -13.00
N CYS A 7 52.31 -89.02 -14.10
CA CYS A 7 52.68 -87.61 -14.26
C CYS A 7 51.61 -86.65 -13.70
N CYS A 8 50.33 -87.06 -13.69
CA CYS A 8 49.25 -86.26 -13.10
C CYS A 8 49.44 -85.98 -11.60
N ARG A 9 50.03 -86.92 -10.85
CA ARG A 9 50.24 -86.76 -9.40
C ARG A 9 51.31 -85.72 -9.04
N SER A 10 52.31 -85.49 -9.89
CA SER A 10 53.35 -84.48 -9.63
C SER A 10 52.86 -83.06 -9.90
N LEU A 11 52.02 -82.85 -10.92
CA LEU A 11 51.56 -81.51 -11.31
C LEU A 11 50.50 -80.93 -10.37
N GLU A 12 49.70 -81.76 -9.68
CA GLU A 12 48.70 -81.30 -8.71
C GLU A 12 49.32 -80.78 -7.40
N SER A 13 50.58 -81.12 -7.09
CA SER A 13 51.23 -80.76 -5.82
C SER A 13 51.76 -79.31 -5.78
N GLU A 14 52.02 -78.66 -6.92
CA GLU A 14 52.64 -77.32 -6.96
C GLU A 14 51.63 -76.16 -7.13
N LEU A 15 50.38 -76.45 -7.51
CA LEU A 15 49.35 -75.43 -7.79
C LEU A 15 48.57 -74.93 -6.56
N LEU A 16 48.83 -75.44 -5.35
CA LEU A 16 48.03 -75.14 -4.14
C LEU A 16 48.54 -73.95 -3.29
N SER A 17 49.46 -73.11 -3.78
CA SER A 17 50.07 -72.04 -2.97
C SER A 17 49.86 -70.59 -3.46
N ALA A 18 48.80 -70.30 -4.20
CA ALA A 18 48.45 -68.91 -4.54
C ALA A 18 46.93 -68.64 -4.43
N PRO A 19 46.46 -67.76 -3.52
CA PRO A 19 45.07 -67.33 -3.49
C PRO A 19 44.83 -66.14 -4.43
N VAL A 20 43.93 -66.38 -5.39
CA VAL A 20 43.29 -65.40 -6.27
C VAL A 20 42.17 -64.70 -5.50
N LEU A 21 42.12 -63.37 -5.48
CA LEU A 21 40.93 -62.62 -5.08
C LEU A 21 40.60 -61.57 -6.14
N GLY A 22 39.47 -61.78 -6.80
CA GLY A 22 38.88 -60.92 -7.81
C GLY A 22 37.90 -59.88 -7.24
N GLU A 23 37.92 -58.72 -7.90
CA GLU A 23 36.85 -57.79 -8.28
C GLU A 23 35.62 -57.48 -7.40
N SER A 24 35.50 -56.16 -7.14
CA SER A 24 34.33 -55.27 -7.34
C SER A 24 33.06 -55.42 -6.48
N TYR A 25 32.59 -54.30 -5.88
CA TYR A 25 31.35 -53.60 -6.25
C TYR A 25 31.15 -52.31 -5.43
N VAL A 26 30.81 -51.23 -6.14
CA VAL A 26 30.29 -49.94 -5.64
C VAL A 26 28.76 -49.98 -5.75
N LEU A 27 28.04 -49.49 -4.74
CA LEU A 27 26.60 -49.15 -4.85
C LEU A 27 26.27 -47.87 -4.06
N LEU A 28 25.82 -46.84 -4.79
CA LEU A 28 24.84 -45.84 -4.34
C LEU A 28 23.44 -46.44 -4.46
N PRO A 29 22.42 -45.93 -3.72
CA PRO A 29 21.29 -45.32 -4.44
C PRO A 29 20.53 -44.16 -3.72
N THR A 30 20.20 -43.16 -4.55
CA THR A 30 18.96 -42.37 -4.75
C THR A 30 17.91 -42.11 -3.63
N ALA A 31 17.62 -40.82 -3.46
CA ALA A 31 16.31 -40.11 -3.42
C ALA A 31 15.07 -40.67 -2.69
N SER A 32 14.48 -39.83 -1.82
CA SER A 32 13.02 -39.55 -1.77
C SER A 32 12.70 -38.34 -0.87
N ALA A 33 11.74 -37.53 -1.31
CA ALA A 33 11.26 -36.30 -0.68
C ALA A 33 10.28 -36.56 0.48
N SER A 34 10.14 -35.60 1.41
CA SER A 34 8.88 -34.84 1.61
C SER A 34 8.83 -34.02 2.92
N GLN A 35 8.28 -32.80 2.76
CA GLN A 35 7.37 -32.07 3.65
C GLN A 35 7.76 -31.77 5.10
N SER A 36 7.89 -30.48 5.41
CA SER A 36 7.50 -29.92 6.71
C SER A 36 6.84 -28.56 6.51
N MET A 37 5.55 -28.54 6.84
CA MET A 37 4.68 -27.38 6.97
C MET A 37 4.90 -26.75 8.35
N LEU A 38 5.13 -25.45 8.42
CA LEU A 38 5.06 -24.69 9.67
C LEU A 38 3.74 -23.90 9.74
N LEU A 39 2.90 -24.40 10.65
CA LEU A 39 1.94 -23.72 11.52
C LEU A 39 1.67 -22.21 11.29
N LEU A 40 0.43 -21.91 10.90
CA LEU A 40 -0.25 -20.66 11.27
C LEU A 40 -1.40 -20.99 12.23
N GLN A 41 -1.26 -20.47 13.44
CA GLN A 41 -2.14 -20.62 14.58
C GLN A 41 -3.40 -19.76 14.36
N LYS A 42 -4.57 -20.41 14.33
CA LYS A 42 -5.89 -19.75 14.41
C LYS A 42 -6.17 -19.35 15.85
N LEU A 43 -6.66 -18.13 16.07
CA LEU A 43 -7.41 -17.76 17.29
C LEU A 43 -8.90 -17.59 16.94
N PRO A 44 -9.83 -17.85 17.89
CA PRO A 44 -11.22 -18.13 17.58
C PRO A 44 -12.11 -16.88 17.49
N THR A 45 -13.10 -17.02 16.62
CA THR A 45 -14.31 -16.21 16.48
C THR A 45 -15.20 -16.31 17.73
N SER A 46 -15.55 -15.18 18.34
CA SER A 46 -16.72 -15.07 19.21
C SER A 46 -17.75 -14.15 18.57
N ALA A 47 -18.93 -14.72 18.31
CA ALA A 47 -20.10 -14.06 17.78
C ALA A 47 -20.66 -13.02 18.78
N ALA A 48 -21.00 -11.83 18.27
CA ALA A 48 -21.90 -10.91 18.94
C ALA A 48 -23.03 -10.57 17.95
N THR A 49 -24.24 -10.97 18.33
CA THR A 49 -25.51 -10.62 17.69
C THR A 49 -25.76 -9.10 17.73
N PRO A 50 -26.32 -8.49 16.66
CA PRO A 50 -26.67 -7.07 16.68
C PRO A 50 -28.01 -6.84 17.41
N PRO A 51 -28.18 -5.72 18.14
CA PRO A 51 -29.45 -5.37 18.75
C PRO A 51 -30.39 -4.72 17.73
N GLU A 52 -31.68 -5.04 17.85
CA GLU A 52 -32.78 -4.37 17.15
C GLU A 52 -32.82 -2.87 17.51
N MET A 53 -33.06 -2.01 16.52
CA MET A 53 -33.29 -0.58 16.70
C MET A 53 -34.50 -0.14 15.89
N GLY A 54 -35.39 0.57 16.58
CA GLY A 54 -36.68 1.03 16.12
C GLY A 54 -36.63 2.21 15.13
N GLU A 55 -37.83 2.52 14.67
CA GLU A 55 -38.19 3.45 13.62
C GLU A 55 -37.72 4.90 13.89
N SER A 56 -36.66 5.33 13.22
CA SER A 56 -36.47 6.72 12.79
C SER A 56 -35.43 6.76 11.66
N GLY A 57 -35.92 6.71 10.43
CA GLY A 57 -35.09 6.80 9.22
C GLY A 57 -34.55 8.21 9.02
N ALA A 58 -33.22 8.31 8.93
CA ALA A 58 -32.46 9.27 8.09
C ALA A 58 -30.95 9.28 8.42
N PHE A 59 -30.52 8.80 9.59
CA PHE A 59 -29.09 8.83 9.98
C PHE A 59 -28.36 7.49 9.87
N GLY A 60 -29.08 6.39 9.63
CA GLY A 60 -28.49 5.04 9.51
C GLY A 60 -27.94 4.69 8.14
N GLU A 61 -28.38 5.37 7.07
CA GLU A 61 -28.02 5.01 5.70
C GLU A 61 -26.56 5.39 5.36
N ASP A 62 -26.04 6.51 5.86
CA ASP A 62 -24.67 6.96 5.55
C ASP A 62 -23.60 6.15 6.29
N LEU A 63 -23.84 5.76 7.55
CA LEU A 63 -22.97 4.87 8.30
C LEU A 63 -22.98 3.45 7.72
N TYR A 64 -24.14 2.99 7.25
CA TYR A 64 -24.27 1.69 6.59
C TYR A 64 -23.66 1.68 5.18
N ALA A 65 -23.73 2.80 4.44
CA ALA A 65 -23.07 2.99 3.15
C ALA A 65 -21.54 3.02 3.30
N SER A 66 -21.02 3.72 4.31
CA SER A 66 -19.59 3.74 4.63
C SER A 66 -19.07 2.36 5.05
N ALA A 67 -19.83 1.61 5.85
CA ALA A 67 -19.47 0.24 6.23
C ALA A 67 -19.45 -0.71 5.01
N ARG A 68 -20.41 -0.58 4.08
CA ARG A 68 -20.39 -1.35 2.82
C ARG A 68 -19.24 -0.97 1.90
N TYR A 69 -18.91 0.31 1.81
CA TYR A 69 -17.79 0.78 1.01
C TYR A 69 -16.45 0.22 1.52
N ASN A 70 -16.25 0.27 2.85
CA ASN A 70 -15.07 -0.32 3.49
C ASN A 70 -14.99 -1.85 3.34
N LEU A 71 -16.13 -2.55 3.43
CA LEU A 71 -16.18 -4.01 3.19
C LEU A 71 -15.89 -4.35 1.72
N SER A 72 -16.34 -3.53 0.78
CA SER A 72 -16.05 -3.68 -0.65
C SER A 72 -14.57 -3.46 -0.97
N LEU A 73 -13.95 -2.44 -0.39
CA LEU A 73 -12.50 -2.19 -0.47
C LEU A 73 -11.69 -3.36 0.10
N GLN A 74 -12.10 -3.89 1.25
CA GLN A 74 -11.43 -5.04 1.87
C GLN A 74 -11.55 -6.31 1.00
N GLN A 75 -12.70 -6.53 0.36
CA GLN A 75 -12.91 -7.64 -0.57
C GLN A 75 -12.06 -7.48 -1.84
N GLN A 76 -11.96 -6.28 -2.40
CA GLN A 76 -11.09 -5.99 -3.54
C GLN A 76 -9.63 -6.27 -3.21
N HIS A 77 -9.16 -5.82 -2.04
CA HIS A 77 -7.78 -6.05 -1.60
C HIS A 77 -7.48 -7.56 -1.42
N GLN A 78 -8.41 -8.33 -0.85
CA GLN A 78 -8.27 -9.80 -0.74
C GLN A 78 -8.30 -10.50 -2.11
N GLN A 79 -9.03 -9.96 -3.08
CA GLN A 79 -9.09 -10.52 -4.43
C GLN A 79 -7.79 -10.25 -5.21
N GLU A 80 -7.20 -9.07 -5.04
CA GLU A 80 -5.88 -8.73 -5.56
C GLU A 80 -4.77 -9.59 -4.97
N GLN A 81 -4.76 -9.79 -3.64
CA GLN A 81 -3.79 -10.68 -3.00
C GLN A 81 -3.90 -12.12 -3.54
N ARG A 82 -5.12 -12.62 -3.77
CA ARG A 82 -5.35 -13.95 -4.38
C ARG A 82 -4.85 -14.00 -5.83
N ARG A 83 -5.06 -12.94 -6.62
CA ARG A 83 -4.53 -12.84 -7.99
C ARG A 83 -3.00 -12.84 -8.01
N GLN A 84 -2.37 -12.07 -7.13
CA GLN A 84 -0.91 -12.03 -7.00
C GLN A 84 -0.35 -13.40 -6.57
N GLN A 85 -0.99 -14.08 -5.62
CA GLN A 85 -0.60 -15.44 -5.23
C GLN A 85 -0.77 -16.45 -6.38
N ALA A 86 -1.84 -16.36 -7.16
CA ALA A 86 -2.05 -17.22 -8.34
C ALA A 86 -0.99 -16.96 -9.42
N GLN A 87 -0.64 -15.70 -9.68
CA GLN A 87 0.45 -15.33 -10.60
C GLN A 87 1.80 -15.84 -10.12
N ARG A 88 2.11 -15.73 -8.81
CA ARG A 88 3.34 -16.28 -8.23
C ARG A 88 3.39 -17.81 -8.39
N ARG A 89 2.28 -18.52 -8.16
CA ARG A 89 2.17 -19.98 -8.38
C ARG A 89 2.36 -20.36 -9.85
N GLN A 90 1.75 -19.62 -10.79
CA GLN A 90 1.96 -19.84 -12.22
C GLN A 90 3.41 -19.61 -12.64
N LYS A 91 4.04 -18.52 -12.20
CA LYS A 91 5.47 -18.26 -12.46
C LYS A 91 6.37 -19.37 -11.91
N LEU A 92 6.05 -19.88 -10.72
CA LEU A 92 6.78 -20.99 -10.10
C LEU A 92 6.60 -22.31 -10.87
N GLN A 93 5.37 -22.62 -11.30
CA GLN A 93 5.10 -23.78 -12.17
C GLN A 93 5.79 -23.64 -13.53
N GLN A 94 5.84 -22.44 -14.11
CA GLN A 94 6.51 -22.20 -15.38
C GLN A 94 8.04 -22.32 -15.24
N ARG A 95 8.62 -21.87 -14.13
CA ARG A 95 10.03 -22.12 -13.78
C ARG A 95 10.30 -23.62 -13.60
N GLN A 96 9.45 -24.35 -12.88
CA GLN A 96 9.57 -25.80 -12.71
C GLN A 96 9.46 -26.55 -14.05
N ARG A 97 8.52 -26.17 -14.92
CA ARG A 97 8.40 -26.73 -16.27
C ARG A 97 9.63 -26.43 -17.12
N ARG A 98 10.17 -25.21 -17.08
CA ARG A 98 11.44 -24.86 -17.76
C ARG A 98 12.62 -25.65 -17.20
N GLN A 99 12.67 -25.90 -15.90
CA GLN A 99 13.71 -26.71 -15.28
C GLN A 99 13.57 -28.19 -15.64
N GLN A 100 12.36 -28.74 -15.64
CA GLN A 100 12.08 -30.09 -16.14
C GLN A 100 12.39 -30.23 -17.63
N GLN A 101 12.08 -29.21 -18.43
CA GLN A 101 12.41 -29.18 -19.85
C GLN A 101 13.93 -29.14 -20.03
N ARG A 102 14.67 -28.27 -19.30
CA ARG A 102 16.14 -28.27 -19.30
C ARG A 102 16.75 -29.60 -18.86
N MET A 103 16.17 -30.27 -17.86
CA MET A 103 16.58 -31.61 -17.43
C MET A 103 16.29 -32.65 -18.51
N LYS A 104 15.14 -32.58 -19.19
CA LYS A 104 14.81 -33.42 -20.35
C LYS A 104 15.74 -33.17 -21.52
N ASP A 105 16.00 -31.91 -21.84
CA ASP A 105 16.87 -31.49 -22.94
C ASP A 105 18.31 -31.93 -22.66
N SER A 106 18.77 -31.84 -21.41
CA SER A 106 20.05 -32.41 -20.93
C SER A 106 20.09 -33.93 -21.05
N PHE A 107 19.01 -34.64 -20.68
CA PHE A 107 18.92 -36.09 -20.82
C PHE A 107 18.85 -36.52 -22.29
N THR A 108 18.20 -35.75 -23.16
CA THR A 108 18.19 -35.97 -24.62
C THR A 108 19.48 -35.52 -25.29
N ALA A 109 20.25 -34.59 -24.70
CA ALA A 109 21.60 -34.25 -25.18
C ALA A 109 22.58 -35.37 -24.82
N SER A 110 22.51 -35.92 -23.61
CA SER A 110 23.23 -37.14 -23.23
C SER A 110 22.73 -38.38 -24.01
N GLY A 111 21.43 -38.44 -24.30
CA GLY A 111 20.81 -39.48 -25.13
C GLY A 111 21.19 -39.36 -26.61
N ARG A 112 21.33 -38.15 -27.15
CA ARG A 112 21.87 -37.91 -28.50
C ARG A 112 23.38 -38.10 -28.56
N TYR A 113 24.12 -37.89 -27.47
CA TYR A 113 25.51 -38.34 -27.36
C TYR A 113 25.61 -39.89 -27.39
N PHE A 114 24.58 -40.59 -26.90
CA PHE A 114 24.50 -42.05 -26.94
C PHE A 114 23.91 -42.59 -28.27
N GLU A 115 22.94 -41.90 -28.88
CA GLU A 115 22.31 -42.28 -30.17
C GLU A 115 23.11 -41.82 -31.40
N ALA A 116 23.88 -40.72 -31.32
CA ALA A 116 24.84 -40.35 -32.37
C ALA A 116 26.07 -41.27 -32.41
N HIS A 117 26.19 -42.24 -31.49
CA HIS A 117 27.23 -43.27 -31.48
C HIS A 117 26.69 -44.70 -31.65
N VAL A 118 25.42 -44.88 -32.03
CA VAL A 118 24.84 -46.22 -32.28
C VAL A 118 24.35 -46.39 -33.73
N GLY A 119 24.69 -45.46 -34.63
CA GLY A 119 24.09 -45.38 -35.96
C GLY A 119 25.03 -45.38 -37.17
N HIS A 120 26.20 -46.04 -37.13
CA HIS A 120 26.87 -46.66 -38.29
C HIS A 120 28.31 -47.05 -37.93
N ALA A 121 28.56 -48.35 -37.78
CA ALA A 121 29.82 -48.99 -38.17
C ALA A 121 29.63 -50.51 -38.14
N SER A 122 29.27 -51.07 -39.30
CA SER A 122 29.59 -52.46 -39.62
C SER A 122 30.77 -52.42 -40.57
N HIS A 123 31.87 -53.05 -40.15
CA HIS A 123 33.01 -53.50 -40.96
C HIS A 123 33.77 -52.43 -41.76
N GLU A 124 34.90 -51.97 -41.25
CA GLU A 124 36.23 -52.44 -41.68
C GLU A 124 37.36 -51.71 -40.92
N ASP A 125 38.37 -52.50 -40.57
CA ASP A 125 39.78 -52.16 -40.34
C ASP A 125 40.14 -51.12 -39.28
N GLU A 126 40.35 -51.63 -38.06
CA GLU A 126 41.22 -51.01 -37.06
C GLU A 126 42.67 -51.08 -37.53
N ASN A 127 43.19 -49.94 -37.99
CA ASN A 127 44.62 -49.66 -38.03
C ASN A 127 44.85 -48.41 -37.17
N SER A 128 45.38 -48.61 -35.97
CA SER A 128 45.92 -47.52 -35.13
C SER A 128 47.32 -47.91 -34.68
N GLU A 129 48.30 -47.33 -35.37
CA GLU A 129 49.62 -47.06 -34.80
C GLU A 129 49.52 -45.71 -34.08
N MET A 130 49.72 -45.69 -32.76
CA MET A 130 50.89 -45.04 -32.19
C MET A 130 51.06 -45.42 -30.71
N GLU A 131 52.17 -46.10 -30.45
CA GLU A 131 53.05 -45.95 -29.29
C GLU A 131 52.43 -45.49 -27.95
N ASP A 132 52.38 -46.40 -26.98
CA ASP A 132 53.40 -46.30 -25.92
C ASP A 132 53.74 -47.67 -25.30
N SER A 133 55.01 -48.03 -25.46
CA SER A 133 55.79 -48.98 -24.65
C SER A 133 55.20 -50.38 -24.39
N MET A 134 55.09 -51.17 -25.46
CA MET A 134 55.22 -52.62 -25.38
C MET A 134 56.68 -52.93 -24.97
N VAL A 135 56.94 -52.96 -23.66
CA VAL A 135 58.13 -53.61 -23.14
C VAL A 135 57.99 -55.06 -23.59
N ALA A 136 58.79 -55.47 -24.58
CA ALA A 136 59.16 -56.85 -24.75
C ALA A 136 59.69 -57.28 -23.39
N VAL A 137 58.84 -57.90 -22.57
CA VAL A 137 59.30 -58.64 -21.41
C VAL A 137 60.27 -59.62 -22.04
N PRO A 138 61.59 -59.46 -21.84
CA PRO A 138 62.46 -60.53 -22.22
C PRO A 138 61.92 -61.70 -21.43
N THR A 139 61.63 -62.81 -22.07
CA THR A 139 61.69 -64.08 -21.38
C THR A 139 63.15 -64.26 -20.96
N TYR A 140 63.56 -63.48 -19.95
CA TYR A 140 64.53 -63.91 -19.00
C TYR A 140 63.95 -65.24 -18.55
N ALA A 141 64.55 -66.34 -19.04
CA ALA A 141 64.66 -67.50 -18.20
C ALA A 141 65.19 -66.93 -16.89
N ASP A 142 64.27 -66.80 -15.92
CA ASP A 142 64.55 -66.26 -14.60
C ASP A 142 65.89 -66.86 -14.17
N LEU A 143 66.82 -66.07 -13.61
CA LEU A 143 68.14 -66.63 -13.25
C LEU A 143 67.96 -67.89 -12.39
N SER A 144 66.88 -67.94 -11.61
CA SER A 144 66.36 -69.12 -10.91
C SER A 144 66.07 -70.33 -11.82
N HIS A 145 65.35 -70.16 -12.95
CA HIS A 145 65.06 -71.20 -13.93
C HIS A 145 66.31 -71.67 -14.68
N HIS A 146 67.19 -70.75 -15.09
CA HIS A 146 68.46 -71.11 -15.76
C HIS A 146 69.43 -71.85 -14.80
N VAL A 147 69.51 -71.39 -13.55
CA VAL A 147 70.25 -72.08 -12.49
C VAL A 147 69.62 -73.43 -12.18
N GLN A 148 68.29 -73.55 -12.11
CA GLN A 148 67.61 -74.84 -11.96
C GLN A 148 67.91 -75.77 -13.14
N LEU A 149 67.92 -75.27 -14.37
CA LEU A 149 68.24 -76.08 -15.55
C LEU A 149 69.69 -76.59 -15.53
N ILE A 150 70.65 -75.72 -15.21
CA ILE A 150 72.07 -76.11 -15.09
C ILE A 150 72.27 -77.07 -13.91
N THR A 151 71.62 -76.81 -12.77
CA THR A 151 71.74 -77.64 -11.56
C THR A 151 71.12 -79.02 -11.77
N THR A 152 69.97 -79.09 -12.46
CA THR A 152 69.35 -80.37 -12.85
C THR A 152 70.17 -81.11 -13.90
N GLN A 153 70.75 -80.43 -14.88
CA GLN A 153 71.63 -81.04 -15.88
C GLN A 153 72.93 -81.57 -15.26
N GLN A 154 73.55 -80.81 -14.35
CA GLN A 154 74.72 -81.25 -13.57
C GLN A 154 74.37 -82.43 -12.65
N ALA A 155 73.21 -82.41 -11.99
CA ALA A 155 72.74 -83.53 -11.17
C ALA A 155 72.51 -84.80 -12.02
N HIS A 156 71.95 -84.67 -13.23
CA HIS A 156 71.74 -85.79 -14.15
C HIS A 156 73.07 -86.37 -14.68
N CYS A 157 74.06 -85.52 -14.98
CA CYS A 157 75.42 -85.93 -15.38
C CYS A 157 76.21 -86.54 -14.22
N ALA A 158 75.93 -86.16 -12.97
CA ALA A 158 76.54 -86.70 -11.75
C ALA A 158 75.89 -88.01 -11.26
N GLY A 159 74.89 -88.56 -11.99
CA GLY A 159 74.21 -89.81 -11.64
C GLY A 159 73.22 -89.71 -10.49
N LEU A 160 72.84 -88.49 -10.09
CA LEU A 160 71.80 -88.26 -9.07
C LEU A 160 70.41 -88.42 -9.71
N PRO A 161 69.44 -89.07 -9.02
CA PRO A 161 68.09 -89.22 -9.54
C PRO A 161 67.38 -87.86 -9.56
N VAL A 162 67.31 -87.24 -10.73
CA VAL A 162 66.55 -86.01 -10.96
C VAL A 162 65.10 -86.40 -11.24
N THR A 163 64.17 -85.95 -10.41
CA THR A 163 62.73 -86.16 -10.63
C THR A 163 62.24 -85.22 -11.72
N THR A 164 62.26 -85.66 -12.98
CA THR A 164 61.59 -84.95 -14.07
C THR A 164 60.08 -85.13 -13.94
N PRO A 165 59.28 -84.04 -13.93
CA PRO A 165 57.84 -84.09 -13.62
C PRO A 165 57.00 -84.86 -14.66
N VAL A 166 57.58 -85.16 -15.82
CA VAL A 166 56.91 -85.80 -16.94
C VAL A 166 57.82 -86.88 -17.55
N CYS A 167 57.28 -88.04 -17.90
CA CYS A 167 58.05 -89.09 -18.57
C CYS A 167 58.40 -88.69 -20.02
N LYS A 168 59.46 -89.30 -20.58
CA LYS A 168 59.96 -88.99 -21.94
C LYS A 168 58.87 -89.00 -23.01
N GLU A 169 57.98 -90.00 -23.01
CA GLU A 169 56.89 -90.11 -23.99
C GLU A 169 55.89 -88.94 -23.90
N CYS A 170 55.64 -88.43 -22.69
CA CYS A 170 54.75 -87.29 -22.50
C CYS A 170 55.46 -85.97 -22.84
N MET A 171 56.77 -85.86 -22.62
CA MET A 171 57.57 -84.71 -23.06
C MET A 171 57.65 -84.65 -24.59
N ASP A 172 57.92 -85.77 -25.26
CA ASP A 172 57.91 -85.86 -26.73
C ASP A 172 56.50 -85.56 -27.30
N GLY A 173 55.45 -85.99 -26.60
CA GLY A 173 54.06 -85.64 -26.92
C GLY A 173 53.74 -84.14 -26.76
N MET A 174 54.31 -83.47 -25.76
CA MET A 174 54.18 -82.02 -25.58
C MET A 174 54.98 -81.24 -26.62
N VAL A 175 56.21 -81.65 -26.89
CA VAL A 175 57.07 -81.02 -27.92
C VAL A 175 56.43 -81.12 -29.29
N THR A 176 55.92 -82.29 -29.68
CA THR A 176 55.22 -82.45 -30.97
C THR A 176 53.94 -81.61 -31.06
N MET A 177 53.22 -81.42 -29.95
CA MET A 177 52.06 -80.53 -29.91
C MET A 177 52.46 -79.06 -30.04
N ILE A 178 53.53 -78.63 -29.36
CA ILE A 178 54.06 -77.27 -29.44
C ILE A 178 54.60 -77.00 -30.86
N ASP A 179 55.34 -77.93 -31.46
CA ASP A 179 55.81 -77.84 -32.84
C ASP A 179 54.64 -77.75 -33.83
N GLY A 180 53.58 -78.52 -33.61
CA GLY A 180 52.36 -78.44 -34.42
C GLY A 180 51.59 -77.12 -34.26
N GLN A 181 51.58 -76.52 -33.06
CA GLN A 181 51.02 -75.18 -32.84
C GLN A 181 51.91 -74.09 -33.45
N ALA A 182 53.23 -74.21 -33.34
CA ALA A 182 54.20 -73.28 -33.93
C ALA A 182 54.12 -73.31 -35.46
N GLU A 183 53.97 -74.47 -36.07
CA GLU A 183 53.84 -74.57 -37.53
C GLU A 183 52.50 -74.02 -38.03
N ARG A 184 51.40 -74.18 -37.26
CA ARG A 184 50.12 -73.50 -37.53
C ARG A 184 50.26 -71.98 -37.49
N ALA A 185 50.88 -71.43 -36.45
CA ALA A 185 51.12 -69.98 -36.34
C ALA A 185 52.04 -69.45 -37.45
N ARG A 186 53.06 -70.23 -37.86
CA ARG A 186 53.92 -69.88 -39.00
C ARG A 186 53.18 -69.93 -40.33
N TYR A 187 52.23 -70.85 -40.49
CA TYR A 187 51.38 -70.93 -41.67
C TYR A 187 50.42 -69.74 -41.74
N GLU A 188 49.76 -69.38 -40.65
CA GLU A 188 48.90 -68.18 -40.56
C GLU A 188 49.69 -66.91 -40.88
N LYS A 189 50.89 -66.74 -40.29
CA LYS A 189 51.78 -65.63 -40.64
C LYS A 189 52.13 -65.59 -42.13
N ARG A 190 52.42 -66.74 -42.75
CA ARG A 190 52.69 -66.83 -44.19
C ARG A 190 51.46 -66.42 -45.02
N CYS A 191 50.26 -66.81 -44.60
CA CYS A 191 49.01 -66.39 -45.25
C CYS A 191 48.78 -64.88 -45.12
N PHE A 192 48.94 -64.30 -43.93
CA PHE A 192 48.81 -62.85 -43.73
C PHE A 192 49.86 -62.06 -44.52
N MET A 193 51.12 -62.51 -44.54
CA MET A 193 52.16 -61.90 -45.35
C MET A 193 51.85 -61.99 -46.84
N SER A 194 51.32 -63.13 -47.31
CA SER A 194 50.91 -63.29 -48.72
C SER A 194 49.73 -62.38 -49.08
N PHE A 195 48.76 -62.22 -48.18
CA PHE A 195 47.65 -61.28 -48.36
C PHE A 195 48.14 -59.84 -48.43
N MET A 196 48.94 -59.39 -47.44
CA MET A 196 49.54 -58.06 -47.47
C MET A 196 50.39 -57.83 -48.72
N HIS A 197 51.20 -58.82 -49.12
CA HIS A 197 52.00 -58.70 -50.33
C HIS A 197 51.11 -58.60 -51.56
N ASN A 198 50.04 -59.39 -51.70
CA ASN A 198 49.10 -59.30 -52.82
C ASN A 198 48.37 -57.95 -52.87
N THR A 199 48.00 -57.38 -51.72
CA THR A 199 47.40 -56.03 -51.65
C THR A 199 48.43 -54.94 -51.99
N THR A 200 49.70 -55.12 -51.59
CA THR A 200 50.80 -54.16 -51.82
C THR A 200 51.41 -54.28 -53.23
N SER A 201 51.34 -55.46 -53.86
CA SER A 201 51.89 -55.75 -55.19
C SER A 201 50.87 -55.67 -56.32
N SER A 202 49.60 -55.38 -56.00
CA SER A 202 48.75 -54.67 -56.96
C SER A 202 49.47 -53.36 -57.32
N PRO A 203 49.70 -53.05 -58.60
CA PRO A 203 50.37 -51.81 -58.97
C PRO A 203 49.46 -50.65 -58.57
N VAL A 204 49.66 -50.11 -57.37
CA VAL A 204 49.08 -48.83 -56.98
C VAL A 204 49.65 -47.84 -57.98
N HIS A 205 48.80 -47.21 -58.79
CA HIS A 205 49.27 -46.21 -59.73
C HIS A 205 49.84 -45.05 -58.91
N ASN A 206 50.99 -44.49 -59.31
CA ASN A 206 51.55 -43.30 -58.64
C ASN A 206 50.51 -42.15 -58.54
N GLU A 207 49.57 -42.10 -59.50
CA GLU A 207 48.42 -41.19 -59.50
C GLU A 207 47.48 -41.37 -58.31
N ASP A 208 47.29 -42.60 -57.82
CA ASP A 208 46.45 -42.88 -56.63
C ASP A 208 47.15 -42.43 -55.34
N ILE A 209 48.48 -42.56 -55.28
CA ILE A 209 49.29 -42.10 -54.14
C ILE A 209 49.28 -40.56 -54.08
N GLU A 210 49.51 -39.89 -55.22
CA GLU A 210 49.44 -38.43 -55.30
C GLU A 210 48.04 -37.90 -54.95
N HIS A 211 46.97 -38.58 -55.37
CA HIS A 211 45.60 -38.20 -55.02
C HIS A 211 45.27 -38.42 -53.52
N ILE A 212 45.85 -39.43 -52.88
CA ILE A 212 45.73 -39.63 -51.43
C ILE A 212 46.50 -38.54 -50.67
N ASP A 213 47.73 -38.21 -51.09
CA ASP A 213 48.52 -37.13 -50.50
C ASP A 213 47.83 -35.78 -50.65
N ASP A 214 47.24 -35.49 -51.82
CA ASP A 214 46.46 -34.28 -52.04
C ASP A 214 45.23 -34.20 -51.11
N LYS A 215 44.57 -35.34 -50.84
CA LYS A 215 43.47 -35.42 -49.86
C LYS A 215 43.96 -35.25 -48.43
N ILE A 216 45.10 -35.82 -48.06
CA ILE A 216 45.71 -35.64 -46.73
C ILE A 216 45.98 -34.15 -46.52
N ARG A 217 46.66 -33.49 -47.47
CA ARG A 217 46.92 -32.05 -47.39
C ARG A 217 45.63 -31.21 -47.34
N PHE A 218 44.59 -31.61 -48.07
CA PHE A 218 43.28 -30.94 -48.01
C PHE A 218 42.67 -31.04 -46.61
N TYR A 219 42.62 -32.24 -46.03
CA TYR A 219 42.06 -32.45 -44.69
C TYR A 219 42.91 -31.82 -43.59
N GLU A 220 44.24 -31.81 -43.70
CA GLU A 220 45.11 -31.10 -42.78
C GLU A 220 44.83 -29.59 -42.78
N ASN A 221 44.66 -28.99 -43.95
CA ASN A 221 44.29 -27.58 -44.07
C ASN A 221 42.89 -27.29 -43.50
N GLU A 222 41.93 -28.18 -43.74
CA GLU A 222 40.58 -28.06 -43.19
C GLU A 222 40.58 -28.21 -41.66
N LEU A 223 41.32 -29.17 -41.11
CA LEU A 223 41.51 -29.34 -39.66
C LEU A 223 42.12 -28.10 -39.02
N ASN A 224 43.19 -27.54 -39.62
CA ASN A 224 43.81 -26.32 -39.11
C ASN A 224 42.82 -25.14 -39.10
N ALA A 225 42.03 -24.96 -40.16
CA ALA A 225 41.01 -23.91 -40.24
C ALA A 225 39.89 -24.12 -39.19
N LEU A 226 39.47 -25.36 -38.96
CA LEU A 226 38.49 -25.70 -37.94
C LEU A 226 39.03 -25.45 -36.52
N GLU A 227 40.29 -25.79 -36.26
CA GLU A 227 40.94 -25.50 -34.96
C GLU A 227 41.03 -24.00 -34.67
N GLU A 228 41.37 -23.18 -35.67
CA GLU A 228 41.39 -21.72 -35.51
C GLU A 228 39.99 -21.17 -35.21
N ASN A 229 38.97 -21.64 -35.92
CA ASN A 229 37.59 -21.26 -35.67
C ASN A 229 37.12 -21.67 -34.27
N LEU A 230 37.51 -22.86 -33.80
CA LEU A 230 37.19 -23.35 -32.47
C LEU A 230 37.83 -22.45 -31.40
N LYS A 231 39.11 -22.13 -31.55
CA LYS A 231 39.83 -21.20 -30.64
C LYS A 231 39.17 -19.82 -30.59
N LEU A 232 38.74 -19.30 -31.75
CA LEU A 232 38.02 -18.02 -31.82
C LEU A 232 36.69 -18.10 -31.04
N MET A 233 35.87 -19.11 -31.30
CA MET A 233 34.58 -19.32 -30.63
C MET A 233 34.74 -19.49 -29.11
N GLU A 234 35.79 -20.17 -28.65
CA GLU A 234 36.09 -20.30 -27.22
C GLU A 234 36.43 -18.94 -26.59
N SER A 235 37.25 -18.13 -27.27
CA SER A 235 37.61 -16.79 -26.80
C SER A 235 36.39 -15.85 -26.72
N GLU A 236 35.49 -15.91 -27.72
CA GLU A 236 34.23 -15.16 -27.73
C GLU A 236 33.30 -15.62 -26.61
N ARG A 237 33.21 -16.93 -26.37
CA ARG A 237 32.41 -17.48 -25.27
C ARG A 237 32.92 -17.02 -23.92
N GLU A 238 34.23 -16.95 -23.72
CA GLU A 238 34.83 -16.44 -22.48
C GLU A 238 34.55 -14.94 -22.31
N ALA A 239 34.64 -14.15 -23.38
CA ALA A 239 34.31 -12.72 -23.34
C ALA A 239 32.83 -12.49 -22.97
N ILE A 240 31.91 -13.24 -23.59
CA ILE A 240 30.47 -13.17 -23.28
C ILE A 240 30.20 -13.62 -21.84
N ALA A 241 30.88 -14.65 -21.35
CA ALA A 241 30.71 -15.12 -19.98
C ALA A 241 31.10 -14.04 -18.96
N LYS A 242 32.22 -13.32 -19.20
CA LYS A 242 32.65 -12.19 -18.38
C LYS A 242 31.64 -11.05 -18.41
N GLN A 243 31.12 -10.69 -19.59
CA GLN A 243 30.07 -9.67 -19.73
C GLN A 243 28.80 -10.04 -18.96
N GLN A 244 28.38 -11.31 -19.05
CA GLN A 244 27.21 -11.79 -18.32
C GLN A 244 27.41 -11.72 -16.80
N GLU A 245 28.62 -12.02 -16.31
CA GLU A 245 28.95 -11.89 -14.89
C GLU A 245 28.86 -10.42 -14.43
N THR A 246 29.45 -9.49 -15.19
CA THR A 246 29.36 -8.05 -14.88
C THR A 246 27.92 -7.54 -14.86
N MET A 247 27.10 -7.92 -15.84
CA MET A 247 25.68 -7.53 -15.86
C MET A 247 24.89 -8.14 -14.70
N ASN A 248 25.21 -9.36 -14.27
CA ASN A 248 24.55 -9.99 -13.12
C ASN A 248 24.91 -9.30 -11.80
N GLU A 249 26.11 -8.73 -11.68
CA GLU A 249 26.52 -7.93 -10.52
C GLU A 249 25.77 -6.59 -10.47
N GLU A 250 25.68 -5.92 -11.61
CA GLU A 250 24.89 -4.68 -11.76
C GLU A 250 23.40 -4.92 -11.46
N GLU A 251 22.82 -6.01 -11.96
CA GLU A 251 21.42 -6.39 -11.67
C GLU A 251 21.19 -6.54 -10.16
N LYS A 252 22.11 -7.20 -9.44
CA LYS A 252 22.01 -7.36 -7.99
C LYS A 252 22.10 -6.03 -7.25
N ALA A 253 22.97 -5.13 -7.69
CA ALA A 253 23.10 -3.80 -7.11
C ALA A 253 21.80 -3.00 -7.29
N LEU A 254 21.24 -3.00 -8.51
CA LEU A 254 19.98 -2.33 -8.82
C LEU A 254 18.80 -2.87 -8.00
N ILE A 255 18.73 -4.19 -7.77
CA ILE A 255 17.67 -4.79 -6.93
C ILE A 255 17.74 -4.25 -5.49
N TYR A 256 18.95 -4.06 -4.95
CA TYR A 256 19.12 -3.52 -3.60
C TYR A 256 18.69 -2.04 -3.54
N GLU A 257 19.07 -1.25 -4.54
CA GLU A 257 18.65 0.15 -4.65
C GLU A 257 17.13 0.28 -4.80
N GLU A 258 16.50 -0.55 -5.62
CA GLU A 258 15.05 -0.57 -5.81
C GLU A 258 14.33 -0.88 -4.48
N ALA A 259 14.82 -1.87 -3.73
CA ALA A 259 14.25 -2.22 -2.43
C ALA A 259 14.31 -1.03 -1.45
N ASN A 260 15.44 -0.33 -1.40
CA ASN A 260 15.59 0.84 -0.54
C ASN A 260 14.67 2.00 -0.96
N LEU A 261 14.47 2.20 -2.27
CA LEU A 261 13.51 3.18 -2.77
C LEU A 261 12.07 2.81 -2.41
N TRP A 262 11.71 1.54 -2.49
CA TRP A 262 10.39 1.06 -2.07
C TRP A 262 10.14 1.28 -0.58
N ASP A 263 11.14 1.07 0.27
CA ASP A 263 11.03 1.35 1.71
C ASP A 263 10.82 2.84 1.98
N GLN A 264 11.57 3.72 1.31
CA GLN A 264 11.37 5.16 1.41
C GLN A 264 9.99 5.59 0.92
N PHE A 265 9.53 5.05 -0.22
CA PHE A 265 8.20 5.34 -0.77
C PHE A 265 7.10 4.91 0.18
N ASN A 266 7.22 3.71 0.77
CA ASN A 266 6.27 3.22 1.76
C ASN A 266 6.24 4.14 2.99
N GLY A 267 7.39 4.62 3.46
CA GLY A 267 7.49 5.59 4.55
C GLY A 267 6.76 6.91 4.24
N LEU A 268 7.00 7.47 3.06
CA LEU A 268 6.33 8.69 2.60
C LEU A 268 4.81 8.49 2.47
N LYS A 269 4.37 7.33 1.98
CA LYS A 269 2.96 7.01 1.82
C LYS A 269 2.22 6.90 3.16
N VAL A 270 2.87 6.32 4.18
CA VAL A 270 2.33 6.30 5.54
C VAL A 270 2.21 7.74 6.09
N GLN A 271 3.21 8.57 5.84
CA GLN A 271 3.19 9.98 6.27
C GLN A 271 2.09 10.79 5.58
N GLU A 272 1.88 10.58 4.27
CA GLU A 272 0.80 11.21 3.50
C GLU A 272 -0.57 10.89 4.11
N VAL A 273 -0.83 9.60 4.41
CA VAL A 273 -2.09 9.17 5.04
C VAL A 273 -2.27 9.83 6.41
N ALA A 274 -1.23 9.92 7.23
CA ALA A 274 -1.32 10.60 8.52
C ALA A 274 -1.68 12.10 8.38
N PHE A 275 -1.09 12.80 7.41
CA PHE A 275 -1.44 14.19 7.15
C PHE A 275 -2.85 14.36 6.57
N GLN A 276 -3.30 13.42 5.74
CA GLN A 276 -4.65 13.36 5.22
C GLN A 276 -5.66 13.22 6.37
N GLU A 277 -5.44 12.29 7.30
CA GLU A 277 -6.29 12.10 8.47
C GLU A 277 -6.38 13.35 9.36
N ILE A 278 -5.25 14.03 9.60
CA ILE A 278 -5.22 15.29 10.36
C ILE A 278 -6.03 16.38 9.66
N ARG A 279 -5.90 16.48 8.33
CA ARG A 279 -6.64 17.46 7.54
C ARG A 279 -8.14 17.18 7.59
N ASP A 280 -8.53 15.92 7.44
CA ASP A 280 -9.93 15.52 7.41
C ASP A 280 -10.58 15.72 8.80
N ALA A 281 -9.85 15.42 9.87
CA ALA A 281 -10.27 15.73 11.24
C ALA A 281 -10.45 17.25 11.47
N GLY A 282 -9.49 18.05 11.00
CA GLY A 282 -9.57 19.52 11.09
C GLY A 282 -10.77 20.09 10.31
N THR A 283 -11.03 19.56 9.11
CA THR A 283 -12.16 19.97 8.27
C THR A 283 -13.49 19.62 8.93
N ALA A 284 -13.63 18.40 9.46
CA ALA A 284 -14.83 17.98 10.19
C ALA A 284 -15.10 18.84 11.44
N GLN A 285 -14.04 19.30 12.13
CA GLN A 285 -14.16 20.21 13.26
C GLN A 285 -14.66 21.59 12.82
N ILE A 286 -14.15 22.13 11.71
CA ILE A 286 -14.61 23.40 11.14
C ILE A 286 -16.10 23.29 10.81
N ASP A 287 -16.53 22.27 10.09
CA ASP A 287 -17.94 22.05 9.71
C ASP A 287 -18.85 21.94 10.94
N ALA A 288 -18.38 21.31 12.02
CA ALA A 288 -19.12 21.22 13.27
C ALA A 288 -19.27 22.60 13.94
N MET A 289 -18.23 23.43 13.93
CA MET A 289 -18.28 24.77 14.50
C MET A 289 -19.12 25.71 13.65
N GLU A 290 -19.04 25.62 12.32
CA GLU A 290 -19.88 26.41 11.41
C GLU A 290 -21.37 26.13 11.61
N ARG A 291 -21.76 24.86 11.79
CA ARG A 291 -23.14 24.49 12.13
C ARG A 291 -23.60 25.11 13.45
N LYS A 292 -22.75 25.08 14.48
CA LYS A 292 -23.05 25.72 15.79
C LYS A 292 -23.21 27.23 15.63
N VAL A 293 -22.34 27.88 14.87
CA VAL A 293 -22.41 29.32 14.60
C VAL A 293 -23.68 29.66 13.81
N ALA A 294 -24.04 28.87 12.79
CA ALA A 294 -25.26 29.06 12.04
C ALA A 294 -26.50 28.97 12.95
N SER A 295 -26.57 27.92 13.79
CA SER A 295 -27.64 27.77 14.77
C SER A 295 -27.70 28.94 15.76
N ALA A 296 -26.56 29.37 16.32
CA ALA A 296 -26.49 30.50 17.23
C ALA A 296 -26.92 31.83 16.59
N LYS A 297 -26.62 32.05 15.31
CA LYS A 297 -27.10 33.24 14.57
C LYS A 297 -28.62 33.27 14.42
N HIS A 298 -29.26 32.12 14.30
CA HIS A 298 -30.72 32.03 14.25
C HIS A 298 -31.39 32.18 15.62
N LEU A 299 -30.65 31.97 16.72
CA LEU A 299 -31.11 32.19 18.09
C LEU A 299 -30.96 33.66 18.51
N ASN A 300 -31.68 34.56 17.85
CA ASN A 300 -31.79 35.92 18.32
C ASN A 300 -32.87 36.01 19.41
N ILE A 301 -32.44 35.83 20.66
CA ILE A 301 -33.30 35.76 21.85
C ILE A 301 -34.30 36.93 21.89
N LEU A 302 -33.88 38.14 21.51
CA LEU A 302 -34.75 39.33 21.53
C LEU A 302 -35.85 39.30 20.47
N THR A 303 -35.56 38.76 19.29
CA THR A 303 -36.56 38.60 18.23
C THR A 303 -37.54 37.47 18.55
N ASP A 304 -37.08 36.43 19.27
CA ASP A 304 -37.92 35.34 19.73
C ASP A 304 -38.82 35.76 20.92
N MET A 305 -38.30 36.59 21.85
CA MET A 305 -39.07 37.10 22.98
C MET A 305 -40.15 38.13 22.58
N PHE A 306 -39.93 38.91 21.51
CA PHE A 306 -40.85 39.95 21.06
C PHE A 306 -41.18 39.79 19.57
N VAL A 307 -42.13 38.91 19.28
CA VAL A 307 -42.60 38.64 17.92
C VAL A 307 -43.54 39.75 17.46
N ILE A 308 -43.02 40.71 16.70
CA ILE A 308 -43.81 41.80 16.13
C ILE A 308 -44.23 41.45 14.69
N GLY A 309 -45.54 41.39 14.48
CA GLY A 309 -46.18 41.04 13.21
C GLY A 309 -47.32 41.97 12.83
N TYR A 310 -48.15 41.50 11.93
CA TYR A 310 -49.40 42.17 11.54
C TYR A 310 -50.50 41.12 11.39
N GLY A 311 -51.70 41.44 11.87
CA GLY A 311 -52.90 40.63 11.72
C GLY A 311 -53.97 41.46 11.01
N GLY A 312 -53.96 41.46 9.68
CA GLY A 312 -54.83 42.30 8.86
C GLY A 312 -54.60 43.80 9.08
N GLU A 313 -55.63 44.50 9.57
CA GLU A 313 -55.58 45.94 9.88
C GLU A 313 -54.77 46.24 11.15
N PHE A 314 -54.63 45.27 12.06
CA PHE A 314 -53.98 45.43 13.36
C PHE A 314 -52.49 45.12 13.30
N GLY A 315 -51.70 45.82 14.11
CA GLY A 315 -50.35 45.36 14.46
C GLY A 315 -50.43 44.35 15.61
N THR A 316 -49.54 43.36 15.63
CA THR A 316 -49.48 42.35 16.69
C THR A 316 -48.12 42.32 17.36
N ILE A 317 -48.11 42.08 18.67
CA ILE A 317 -46.91 41.79 19.46
C ILE A 317 -47.18 40.55 20.31
N ASN A 318 -46.34 39.51 20.20
CA ASN A 318 -46.54 38.22 20.88
C ASN A 318 -47.97 37.67 20.69
N GLN A 319 -48.51 37.84 19.47
CA GLN A 319 -49.87 37.49 19.06
C GLN A 319 -51.03 38.32 19.64
N PHE A 320 -50.76 39.32 20.49
CA PHE A 320 -51.79 40.26 20.94
C PHE A 320 -52.03 41.37 19.92
N ARG A 321 -53.29 41.58 19.50
CA ARG A 321 -53.67 42.61 18.53
C ARG A 321 -53.83 43.97 19.22
N MET A 322 -53.26 44.99 18.58
CA MET A 322 -53.38 46.37 19.04
C MET A 322 -54.29 47.17 18.13
N GLY A 323 -55.34 47.73 18.72
CA GLY A 323 -56.26 48.66 18.07
C GLY A 323 -57.72 48.27 18.23
N GLN A 324 -58.59 49.10 17.67
CA GLN A 324 -60.02 48.81 17.52
C GLN A 324 -60.42 49.04 16.06
N SER A 325 -61.27 48.17 15.53
CA SER A 325 -61.90 48.39 14.21
C SER A 325 -63.42 48.39 14.35
N ALA A 326 -64.09 49.03 13.40
CA ALA A 326 -65.55 49.11 13.39
C ALA A 326 -66.20 47.74 13.11
N SER A 327 -65.47 46.83 12.45
CA SER A 327 -65.91 45.47 12.11
C SER A 327 -65.63 44.45 13.21
N PHE A 328 -64.57 44.65 13.99
CA PHE A 328 -64.14 43.74 15.05
C PHE A 328 -63.57 44.53 16.22
N ALA A 329 -64.27 44.48 17.35
CA ALA A 329 -63.81 45.07 18.59
C ALA A 329 -62.87 44.08 19.31
N VAL A 330 -61.61 44.47 19.46
CA VAL A 330 -60.62 43.73 20.24
C VAL A 330 -60.88 43.99 21.73
N GLU A 331 -60.80 42.95 22.55
CA GLU A 331 -61.01 43.05 23.99
C GLU A 331 -59.91 43.92 24.63
N TRP A 332 -60.27 44.78 25.58
CA TRP A 332 -59.30 45.63 26.28
C TRP A 332 -58.21 44.86 27.01
N ASN A 333 -58.48 43.65 27.50
CA ASN A 333 -57.47 42.81 28.13
C ASN A 333 -56.35 42.45 27.15
N GLU A 334 -56.69 42.15 25.88
CA GLU A 334 -55.72 41.87 24.81
C GLU A 334 -54.91 43.13 24.47
N ILE A 335 -55.58 44.28 24.33
CA ILE A 335 -54.93 45.58 24.05
C ILE A 335 -53.97 45.97 25.18
N ASN A 336 -54.41 45.82 26.43
CA ASN A 336 -53.64 46.16 27.62
C ASN A 336 -52.42 45.24 27.78
N ALA A 337 -52.57 43.94 27.51
CA ALA A 337 -51.45 43.00 27.45
C ALA A 337 -50.43 43.42 26.38
N ALA A 338 -50.89 43.79 25.19
CA ALA A 338 -50.03 44.27 24.11
C ALA A 338 -49.26 45.55 24.47
N PHE A 339 -49.90 46.50 25.16
CA PHE A 339 -49.21 47.68 25.69
C PHE A 339 -48.19 47.34 26.78
N GLY A 340 -48.47 46.32 27.59
CA GLY A 340 -47.53 45.77 28.55
C GLY A 340 -46.26 45.22 27.90
N GLU A 341 -46.43 44.41 26.86
CA GLU A 341 -45.33 43.88 26.05
C GLU A 341 -44.54 45.02 25.37
N CYS A 342 -45.25 46.03 24.84
CA CYS A 342 -44.61 47.21 24.25
C CYS A 342 -43.80 48.03 25.26
N ALA A 343 -44.29 48.17 26.49
CA ALA A 343 -43.58 48.85 27.57
C ALA A 343 -42.33 48.08 27.99
N LEU A 344 -42.44 46.75 28.13
CA LEU A 344 -41.32 45.88 28.45
C LEU A 344 -40.25 45.93 27.34
N LEU A 345 -40.67 45.81 26.08
CA LEU A 345 -39.76 45.92 24.93
C LEU A 345 -39.03 47.26 24.91
N LEU A 346 -39.76 48.37 25.04
CA LEU A 346 -39.17 49.70 24.97
C LEU A 346 -38.16 49.95 26.11
N GLN A 347 -38.48 49.51 27.34
CA GLN A 347 -37.57 49.58 28.48
C GLN A 347 -36.34 48.69 28.27
N THR A 348 -36.51 47.48 27.72
CA THR A 348 -35.41 46.55 27.46
C THR A 348 -34.48 47.11 26.38
N LEU A 349 -35.01 47.67 25.29
CA LEU A 349 -34.22 48.32 24.24
C LEU A 349 -33.44 49.53 24.77
N ALA A 350 -34.07 50.36 25.61
CA ALA A 350 -33.38 51.47 26.26
C ALA A 350 -32.23 51.02 27.16
N ASN A 351 -32.46 50.01 28.00
CA ASN A 351 -31.43 49.43 28.88
C ASN A 351 -30.25 48.85 28.09
N MET A 352 -30.52 48.10 27.01
CA MET A 352 -29.48 47.51 26.17
C MET A 352 -28.62 48.55 25.45
N VAL A 353 -29.21 49.69 25.12
CA VAL A 353 -28.51 50.80 24.44
C VAL A 353 -27.87 51.77 25.43
N GLY A 354 -28.17 51.64 26.73
CA GLY A 354 -27.70 52.53 27.80
C GLY A 354 -28.37 53.91 27.78
N LEU A 355 -29.61 53.99 27.28
CA LEU A 355 -30.40 55.24 27.26
C LEU A 355 -31.29 55.31 28.51
N GLU A 356 -31.18 56.40 29.25
CA GLU A 356 -32.17 56.79 30.25
C GLU A 356 -33.15 57.80 29.64
N PHE A 357 -34.45 57.54 29.78
CA PHE A 357 -35.49 58.44 29.28
C PHE A 357 -35.55 59.73 30.11
N SER A 358 -35.66 60.87 29.44
CA SER A 358 -35.91 62.15 30.11
C SER A 358 -37.38 62.25 30.49
N ASP A 359 -37.65 62.84 31.64
CA ASP A 359 -39.00 63.16 32.16
C ASP A 359 -39.91 61.99 32.54
N PHE A 360 -39.66 60.79 32.02
CA PHE A 360 -40.53 59.63 32.21
C PHE A 360 -39.74 58.36 32.53
N LYS A 361 -40.30 57.53 33.41
CA LYS A 361 -39.81 56.18 33.72
C LYS A 361 -40.88 55.16 33.37
N ILE A 362 -40.51 54.13 32.60
CA ILE A 362 -41.40 53.05 32.22
C ILE A 362 -41.37 51.98 33.31
N VAL A 363 -42.55 51.51 33.75
CA VAL A 363 -42.68 50.42 34.72
C VAL A 363 -43.53 49.31 34.09
N PRO A 364 -42.90 48.28 33.49
CA PRO A 364 -43.61 47.16 32.90
C PRO A 364 -44.19 46.26 34.00
N LEU A 365 -45.51 46.13 34.05
CA LEU A 365 -46.26 45.30 35.00
C LEU A 365 -47.30 44.45 34.25
N GLY A 366 -46.90 43.85 33.12
CA GLY A 366 -47.80 43.13 32.21
C GLY A 366 -48.94 44.03 31.73
N SER A 367 -50.18 43.52 31.78
CA SER A 367 -51.38 44.26 31.34
C SER A 367 -51.67 45.53 32.16
N PHE A 368 -51.02 45.74 33.31
CA PHE A 368 -51.19 46.92 34.16
C PHE A 368 -49.97 47.84 34.16
N SER A 369 -49.21 47.84 33.05
CA SER A 369 -48.02 48.68 32.90
C SER A 369 -48.31 50.17 33.11
N LYS A 370 -47.31 50.91 33.62
CA LYS A 370 -47.45 52.31 34.02
C LYS A 370 -46.27 53.16 33.55
N MET A 371 -46.53 54.45 33.39
CA MET A 371 -45.54 55.48 33.08
C MET A 371 -45.49 56.46 34.26
N ILE A 372 -44.31 56.69 34.83
CA ILE A 372 -44.12 57.62 35.94
C ILE A 372 -43.43 58.86 35.39
N ARG A 373 -44.04 60.03 35.55
CA ARG A 373 -43.38 61.31 35.24
C ARG A 373 -42.44 61.67 36.38
N THR A 374 -41.19 61.94 36.04
CA THR A 374 -40.12 62.33 36.98
C THR A 374 -39.91 63.84 37.00
N SER A 375 -40.32 64.57 35.96
CA SER A 375 -40.21 66.04 35.95
C SER A 375 -41.29 66.71 36.81
N ASN A 376 -40.82 67.54 37.75
CA ASN A 376 -41.60 68.30 38.73
C ASN A 376 -42.31 67.43 39.78
N LEU A 377 -43.58 67.10 39.55
CA LEU A 377 -44.41 66.29 40.46
C LEU A 377 -44.47 64.85 39.95
N ARG A 378 -44.20 63.90 40.84
CA ARG A 378 -44.34 62.47 40.51
C ARG A 378 -45.80 62.17 40.24
N MET A 379 -46.14 62.00 38.97
CA MET A 379 -47.47 61.59 38.52
C MET A 379 -47.39 60.23 37.84
N GLU A 380 -48.35 59.36 38.16
CA GLU A 380 -48.44 58.02 37.59
C GLU A 380 -49.54 57.99 36.54
N TYR A 381 -49.18 57.58 35.33
CA TYR A 381 -50.09 57.39 34.21
C TYR A 381 -50.21 55.90 33.91
N CYS A 382 -51.45 55.43 33.76
CA CYS A 382 -51.73 54.04 33.38
C CYS A 382 -51.48 53.85 31.88
N LEU A 383 -50.79 52.78 31.48
CA LEU A 383 -50.68 52.34 30.08
C LEU A 383 -51.71 51.26 29.75
N HIS A 384 -52.75 51.15 30.58
CA HIS A 384 -53.88 50.25 30.38
C HIS A 384 -55.16 51.08 30.29
N GLY A 385 -56.01 50.74 29.33
CA GLY A 385 -57.23 51.46 28.99
C GLY A 385 -58.50 50.66 29.29
N SER A 386 -59.62 51.35 29.24
CA SER A 386 -60.96 50.77 29.24
C SER A 386 -61.94 51.61 28.41
N ASP A 387 -63.08 51.05 28.04
CA ASP A 387 -64.15 51.73 27.29
C ASP A 387 -64.73 52.98 27.98
N GLN A 388 -64.37 53.25 29.24
CA GLN A 388 -64.83 54.42 29.99
C GLN A 388 -63.88 55.63 29.85
N GLN A 389 -62.68 55.45 29.29
CA GLN A 389 -61.59 56.46 29.28
C GLN A 389 -61.48 57.27 27.97
N ASN A 390 -62.61 57.55 27.31
CA ASN A 390 -62.67 58.13 25.95
C ASN A 390 -62.59 59.67 25.90
N PHE A 391 -61.67 60.28 26.65
CA PHE A 391 -61.46 61.73 26.61
C PHE A 391 -59.95 62.03 26.60
N ALA A 392 -59.57 63.15 25.99
CA ALA A 392 -58.17 63.47 25.71
C ALA A 392 -57.29 63.54 26.98
N GLU A 393 -57.86 63.94 28.10
CA GLU A 393 -57.18 64.08 29.41
C GLU A 393 -57.22 62.81 30.26
N SER A 394 -57.63 61.66 29.70
CA SER A 394 -57.66 60.41 30.46
C SER A 394 -56.25 59.99 30.87
N HIS A 395 -56.13 59.35 32.05
CA HIS A 395 -54.84 58.82 32.53
C HIS A 395 -54.18 57.89 31.50
N PHE A 396 -54.99 57.17 30.73
CA PHE A 396 -54.52 56.33 29.62
C PHE A 396 -53.95 57.15 28.47
N ASN A 397 -54.64 58.19 28.01
CA ASN A 397 -54.14 59.07 26.93
C ASN A 397 -52.87 59.84 27.33
N LEU A 398 -52.78 60.26 28.60
CA LEU A 398 -51.55 60.83 29.16
C LEU A 398 -50.41 59.79 29.20
N GLY A 399 -50.73 58.53 29.55
CA GLY A 399 -49.80 57.40 29.50
C GLY A 399 -49.30 57.10 28.09
N LEU A 400 -50.19 57.07 27.10
CA LEU A 400 -49.83 56.90 25.69
C LEU A 400 -48.96 58.05 25.17
N GLY A 401 -49.27 59.27 25.58
CA GLY A 401 -48.46 60.46 25.28
C GLY A 401 -47.05 60.38 25.88
N ALA A 402 -46.91 59.91 27.10
CA ALA A 402 -45.62 59.66 27.74
C ALA A 402 -44.84 58.54 27.02
N TRP A 403 -45.53 57.44 26.68
CA TRP A 403 -44.92 56.29 26.00
C TRP A 403 -44.38 56.64 24.62
N ILE A 404 -45.16 57.35 23.79
CA ILE A 404 -44.71 57.76 22.46
C ILE A 404 -43.55 58.76 22.51
N THR A 405 -43.50 59.59 23.56
CA THR A 405 -42.37 60.50 23.82
C THR A 405 -41.09 59.69 24.10
N CYS A 406 -41.18 58.65 24.93
CA CYS A 406 -40.05 57.73 25.19
C CYS A 406 -39.61 57.02 23.90
N LEU A 407 -40.55 56.54 23.08
CA LEU A 407 -40.22 55.96 21.78
C LEU A 407 -39.49 56.98 20.88
N GLY A 408 -39.95 58.23 20.85
CA GLY A 408 -39.32 59.32 20.11
C GLY A 408 -37.89 59.64 20.60
N GLN A 409 -37.64 59.59 21.91
CA GLN A 409 -36.30 59.75 22.49
C GLN A 409 -35.38 58.61 22.05
N LEU A 410 -35.83 57.35 22.13
CA LEU A 410 -35.04 56.20 21.68
C LEU A 410 -34.73 56.28 20.18
N MET A 411 -35.70 56.64 19.35
CA MET A 411 -35.49 56.83 17.91
C MET A 411 -34.46 57.93 17.61
N SER A 412 -34.47 59.02 18.39
CA SER A 412 -33.53 60.13 18.23
C SER A 412 -32.13 59.73 18.64
N PHE A 413 -31.98 59.00 19.76
CA PHE A 413 -30.71 58.43 20.20
C PHE A 413 -30.12 57.49 19.15
N VAL A 414 -30.94 56.58 18.61
CA VAL A 414 -30.50 55.62 17.58
C VAL A 414 -30.07 56.34 16.30
N ARG A 415 -30.80 57.38 15.86
CA ARG A 415 -30.40 58.20 14.70
C ARG A 415 -29.12 59.00 14.92
N ALA A 416 -28.87 59.47 16.15
CA ALA A 416 -27.63 60.16 16.49
C ALA A 416 -26.42 59.21 16.42
N ARG A 417 -26.61 57.95 16.86
CA ARG A 417 -25.57 56.92 16.82
C ARG A 417 -25.39 56.28 15.44
N ASP A 418 -26.42 56.33 14.60
CA ASP A 418 -26.41 55.79 13.25
C ASP A 418 -27.20 56.66 12.26
N PRO A 419 -26.54 57.56 11.53
CA PRO A 419 -27.20 58.41 10.53
C PRO A 419 -27.77 57.64 9.33
N SER A 420 -27.34 56.39 9.13
CA SER A 420 -27.74 55.54 8.02
C SER A 420 -29.13 54.90 8.24
N ILE A 421 -29.55 54.76 9.49
CA ILE A 421 -30.85 54.14 9.82
C ILE A 421 -32.01 55.00 9.31
N ARG A 422 -32.92 54.37 8.57
CA ARG A 422 -34.14 55.01 8.05
C ARG A 422 -35.36 54.39 8.72
N LEU A 423 -35.71 54.92 9.90
CA LEU A 423 -36.93 54.51 10.61
C LEU A 423 -38.17 54.95 9.81
N PRO A 424 -39.13 54.04 9.51
CA PRO A 424 -40.21 54.30 8.55
C PRO A 424 -41.16 55.44 8.93
N TYR A 425 -41.53 55.55 10.22
CA TYR A 425 -42.54 56.51 10.66
C TYR A 425 -41.93 57.55 11.61
N LYS A 426 -42.19 58.83 11.37
CA LYS A 426 -41.73 59.92 12.26
C LYS A 426 -42.68 60.10 13.44
N VAL A 427 -42.12 60.33 14.62
CA VAL A 427 -42.86 60.67 15.85
C VAL A 427 -42.85 62.18 16.04
N ALA A 428 -44.03 62.76 16.31
CA ALA A 428 -44.22 64.18 16.56
C ALA A 428 -45.25 64.40 17.68
N LYS A 429 -44.78 64.80 18.88
CA LYS A 429 -45.57 64.95 20.11
C LYS A 429 -46.45 63.73 20.40
N HIS A 430 -47.73 63.78 20.04
CA HIS A 430 -48.72 62.72 20.25
C HIS A 430 -49.14 61.99 18.96
N SER A 431 -48.39 62.17 17.87
CA SER A 431 -48.68 61.53 16.59
C SER A 431 -47.49 60.75 16.05
N ILE A 432 -47.78 59.71 15.27
CA ILE A 432 -46.81 58.88 14.55
C ILE A 432 -47.27 58.70 13.11
N GLY A 433 -46.39 59.03 12.16
CA GLY A 433 -46.72 58.94 10.74
C GLY A 433 -47.95 59.77 10.32
N GLY A 434 -48.25 60.86 11.04
CA GLY A 434 -49.42 61.72 10.80
C GLY A 434 -50.72 61.30 11.51
N TYR A 435 -50.73 60.18 12.23
CA TYR A 435 -51.90 59.70 12.98
C TYR A 435 -51.69 59.84 14.48
N SER A 436 -52.75 60.25 15.20
CA SER A 436 -52.71 60.42 16.66
C SER A 436 -52.68 59.06 17.38
N ILE A 437 -51.83 58.94 18.40
CA ILE A 437 -51.84 57.76 19.28
C ILE A 437 -52.85 57.88 20.43
N LEU A 438 -53.46 59.05 20.61
CA LEU A 438 -54.49 59.24 21.63
C LEU A 438 -55.77 58.51 21.23
N PHE A 439 -56.33 57.77 22.18
CA PHE A 439 -57.56 57.02 22.02
C PHE A 439 -58.78 57.93 22.12
N LEU A 440 -59.51 58.05 21.00
CA LEU A 440 -60.81 58.71 20.91
C LEU A 440 -61.77 57.80 20.14
N LYS A 441 -62.99 57.59 20.67
CA LYS A 441 -64.01 56.69 20.09
C LYS A 441 -64.36 57.00 18.62
N ASN A 442 -64.28 58.26 18.21
CA ASN A 442 -64.62 58.64 16.84
C ASN A 442 -63.49 58.39 15.82
N LYS A 443 -62.32 57.88 16.26
CA LYS A 443 -61.09 57.77 15.46
C LYS A 443 -60.40 56.40 15.55
N HIS A 444 -61.16 55.32 15.76
CA HIS A 444 -60.62 53.96 15.92
C HIS A 444 -59.68 53.52 14.77
N LYS A 445 -60.02 53.80 13.51
CA LYS A 445 -59.18 53.45 12.35
C LYS A 445 -57.83 54.19 12.35
N GLU A 446 -57.83 55.48 12.69
CA GLU A 446 -56.61 56.29 12.78
C GLU A 446 -55.72 55.79 13.93
N TRP A 447 -56.33 55.46 15.07
CA TRP A 447 -55.65 54.96 16.25
C TRP A 447 -54.99 53.60 16.00
N THR A 448 -55.72 52.64 15.42
CA THR A 448 -55.18 51.32 15.04
C THR A 448 -54.01 51.44 14.07
N LYS A 449 -54.10 52.37 13.12
CA LYS A 449 -53.01 52.65 12.17
C LYS A 449 -51.79 53.27 12.85
N ALA A 450 -51.99 54.19 13.80
CA ALA A 450 -50.92 54.75 14.62
C ALA A 450 -50.19 53.68 15.44
N LEU A 451 -50.92 52.75 16.06
CA LEU A 451 -50.34 51.64 16.83
C LEU A 451 -49.54 50.68 15.94
N LYS A 452 -50.05 50.35 14.75
CA LYS A 452 -49.31 49.56 13.75
C LYS A 452 -48.00 50.24 13.34
N TYR A 453 -48.00 51.56 13.17
CA TYR A 453 -46.80 52.33 12.86
C TYR A 453 -45.80 52.34 14.02
N ALA A 454 -46.29 52.44 15.25
CA ALA A 454 -45.45 52.38 16.45
C ALA A 454 -44.77 51.01 16.60
N LEU A 455 -45.53 49.93 16.43
CA LEU A 455 -45.01 48.56 16.41
C LEU A 455 -44.00 48.35 15.28
N THR A 456 -44.25 48.91 14.10
CA THR A 456 -43.27 48.85 13.00
C THR A 456 -41.97 49.52 13.40
N ASN A 457 -42.01 50.76 13.93
CA ASN A 457 -40.81 51.43 14.40
C ASN A 457 -40.09 50.64 15.50
N LEU A 458 -40.82 50.04 16.44
CA LEU A 458 -40.25 49.16 17.47
C LEU A 458 -39.57 47.92 16.87
N LYS A 459 -40.16 47.31 15.84
CA LYS A 459 -39.55 46.19 15.12
C LYS A 459 -38.24 46.59 14.45
N TRP A 460 -38.19 47.75 13.81
CA TRP A 460 -36.95 48.27 13.22
C TRP A 460 -35.88 48.57 14.26
N LEU A 461 -36.27 49.14 15.41
CA LEU A 461 -35.36 49.37 16.54
C LEU A 461 -34.87 48.05 17.15
N LEU A 462 -35.74 47.06 17.30
CA LEU A 462 -35.41 45.72 17.77
C LEU A 462 -34.37 45.07 16.85
N THR A 463 -34.60 45.07 15.53
CA THR A 463 -33.63 44.52 14.56
C THR A 463 -32.30 45.25 14.62
N TRP A 464 -32.31 46.58 14.76
CA TRP A 464 -31.09 47.38 14.88
C TRP A 464 -30.31 47.08 16.15
N VAL A 465 -31.00 46.98 17.30
CA VAL A 465 -30.37 46.61 18.58
C VAL A 465 -29.86 45.19 18.52
N SER A 466 -30.63 44.23 18.00
CA SER A 466 -30.18 42.83 17.84
C SER A 466 -28.94 42.70 16.96
N ALA A 467 -28.85 43.46 15.86
CA ALA A 467 -27.68 43.45 14.99
C ALA A 467 -26.42 44.03 15.67
N ARG A 468 -26.58 44.82 16.74
CA ARG A 468 -25.52 45.56 17.43
C ARG A 468 -25.32 45.17 18.89
N GLY A 469 -26.21 44.34 19.44
CA GLY A 469 -26.20 43.90 20.83
C GLY A 469 -24.98 43.06 21.20
N TYR A 470 -24.14 42.72 20.23
CA TYR A 470 -22.82 42.12 20.43
C TYR A 470 -21.67 43.15 20.52
N SER A 471 -21.89 44.44 20.24
CA SER A 471 -20.83 45.46 20.16
C SER A 471 -21.01 46.69 21.05
N ILE A 472 -22.05 46.76 21.89
CA ILE A 472 -22.16 47.82 22.91
C ILE A 472 -21.60 47.27 24.22
N SER A 473 -20.35 47.67 24.45
CA SER A 473 -19.43 47.29 25.52
C SER A 473 -19.96 47.54 26.94
N ALA A 474 -19.48 46.68 27.85
CA ALA A 474 -19.16 47.04 29.22
C ALA A 474 -18.55 48.46 29.31
N PRO A 475 -18.78 49.21 30.41
CA PRO A 475 -18.19 50.51 30.58
C PRO A 475 -16.66 50.40 30.58
N SER A 476 -16.05 50.92 29.52
CA SER A 476 -14.61 51.07 29.35
C SER A 476 -14.07 52.05 30.39
N THR A 477 -13.65 51.51 31.54
CA THR A 477 -12.73 52.20 32.43
C THR A 477 -11.33 51.82 31.97
N MET A 478 -10.75 52.62 31.09
CA MET A 478 -9.33 52.50 30.76
C MET A 478 -8.52 52.87 31.99
N THR A 479 -7.90 51.87 32.63
CA THR A 479 -6.70 52.09 33.44
C THR A 479 -5.69 51.05 32.99
N SER A 480 -4.72 51.51 32.20
CA SER A 480 -3.55 50.74 31.81
C SER A 480 -2.71 50.44 33.05
N VAL A 481 -2.71 49.19 33.51
CA VAL A 481 -1.64 48.68 34.37
C VAL A 481 -1.03 47.48 33.65
N ALA A 482 0.06 47.77 32.95
CA ALA A 482 0.98 46.75 32.48
C ALA A 482 1.54 46.01 33.70
N THR A 483 1.25 44.72 33.82
CA THR A 483 1.96 43.85 34.73
C THR A 483 2.50 42.67 33.93
N THR A 484 3.79 42.77 33.63
CA THR A 484 4.63 41.67 33.14
C THR A 484 4.71 40.60 34.22
N VAL A 485 4.26 39.38 33.94
CA VAL A 485 4.66 38.20 34.71
C VAL A 485 5.09 37.10 33.74
N SER A 486 6.35 36.72 33.88
CA SER A 486 7.01 35.59 33.25
C SER A 486 6.69 34.31 34.04
N SER A 487 6.34 33.24 33.32
CA SER A 487 6.40 31.84 33.73
C SER A 487 6.26 31.04 32.42
N LYS A 488 7.31 30.51 31.79
CA LYS A 488 8.16 29.38 32.24
C LYS A 488 7.35 28.38 33.06
N ASP A 489 6.58 27.56 32.34
CA ASP A 489 6.65 26.09 32.38
C ASP A 489 5.31 25.49 31.92
N ALA A 490 5.27 25.02 30.66
CA ALA A 490 4.31 24.03 30.21
C ALA A 490 4.89 23.29 28.99
N LEU A 491 5.69 22.28 29.33
CA LEU A 491 5.68 20.95 28.73
C LEU A 491 5.81 20.85 27.21
N ALA A 492 7.07 20.86 26.80
CA ALA A 492 7.55 20.05 25.69
C ALA A 492 7.22 18.57 25.92
N PHE A 493 6.55 17.92 24.96
CA PHE A 493 6.70 16.48 24.74
C PHE A 493 6.43 16.14 23.27
N ALA A 494 7.45 15.55 22.65
CA ALA A 494 7.44 14.75 21.42
C ALA A 494 7.13 15.43 20.06
N ALA A 495 8.03 16.34 19.65
CA ALA A 495 8.39 16.47 18.24
C ALA A 495 9.77 15.81 18.04
N ASN A 496 9.80 14.51 17.80
CA ASN A 496 11.01 13.80 17.35
C ASN A 496 10.82 13.42 15.89
N SER A 497 11.30 14.28 14.99
CA SER A 497 11.60 13.92 13.61
C SER A 497 13.04 13.36 13.59
N PRO A 498 13.31 12.16 13.07
CA PRO A 498 14.68 11.74 12.84
C PRO A 498 15.21 12.46 11.61
N ILE A 499 15.99 13.53 11.84
CA ILE A 499 16.93 14.04 10.86
C ILE A 499 18.05 13.01 10.75
N MET A 500 18.00 12.16 9.72
CA MET A 500 19.16 11.41 9.27
C MET A 500 19.90 12.26 8.23
N SER A 501 21.00 12.85 8.67
CA SER A 501 22.01 13.47 7.84
C SER A 501 22.72 12.40 7.00
N GLY A 502 22.37 12.28 5.72
CA GLY A 502 23.18 11.59 4.70
C GLY A 502 24.12 12.56 3.99
N PRO A 503 25.28 12.10 3.47
CA PRO A 503 26.24 12.97 2.80
C PRO A 503 25.66 13.45 1.46
N LYS A 504 25.87 14.73 1.16
CA LYS A 504 25.59 15.31 -0.16
C LYS A 504 26.62 14.76 -1.15
N GLU A 505 26.22 13.79 -1.95
CA GLU A 505 26.89 13.50 -3.22
C GLU A 505 26.06 14.11 -4.36
N SER A 506 26.61 15.16 -4.96
CA SER A 506 26.06 15.79 -6.15
C SER A 506 26.31 14.90 -7.36
N VAL A 507 25.27 14.22 -7.84
CA VAL A 507 25.30 13.55 -9.15
C VAL A 507 25.19 14.62 -10.23
N VAL A 508 26.31 14.90 -10.90
CA VAL A 508 26.35 15.69 -12.14
C VAL A 508 25.88 14.76 -13.27
N ILE A 509 24.69 15.04 -13.80
CA ILE A 509 24.20 14.39 -15.03
C ILE A 509 24.91 15.06 -16.20
N MET A 510 25.81 14.33 -16.84
CA MET A 510 26.46 14.73 -18.08
C MET A 510 25.56 14.32 -19.25
N GLU A 511 24.82 15.28 -19.81
CA GLU A 511 24.10 15.08 -21.07
C GLU A 511 25.12 15.00 -22.21
N HIS A 512 25.35 13.79 -22.72
CA HIS A 512 25.91 13.58 -24.05
C HIS A 512 24.77 13.24 -25.01
N PHE A 513 24.31 14.23 -25.76
CA PHE A 513 23.66 14.03 -27.05
C PHE A 513 24.70 14.22 -28.15
N SER A 514 24.95 13.15 -28.91
CA SER A 514 25.38 13.19 -30.30
C SER A 514 24.24 12.67 -31.16
#